data_AF-A0A2R7J3I1-F1
#
_entry.id   AF-A0A2R7J3I1-F1
#
_cell.length_a   1.000
_cell.length_b   1.000
_cell.length_c   1.000
_cell.angle_alpha   90.00
_cell.angle_beta   90.00
_cell.angle_gamma   90.00
#
_symmetry.space_group_name_H-M   'P 1'
#
loop_
_entity.id
_entity.type
_entity.pdbx_description
1 polymer ?
#
loop_
_entity_poly.entity_id
_entity_poly.type
_entity_poly.pdbx_seq_one_letter_code
_entity_poly.pdbx_strand_id
1 'polypeptide(L)'
;GVPKDMAYPDPGLRATWHGRAVTITATALARAVMLDFGAVGAQPSDDGFDLLPGESRTVSVASAASPAVLARALTLRSLGSRR
;
A
#
# COMPACT_ATOMS: atom_id res chain seq x y z
N GLY A 1 9.27 -22.77 -8.44
CA GLY A 1 7.87 -22.37 -8.72
C GLY A 1 7.90 -21.07 -9.47
N VAL A 2 6.99 -20.85 -10.42
CA VAL A 2 6.84 -19.53 -11.05
C VAL A 2 6.08 -18.58 -10.11
N PRO A 3 6.14 -17.24 -10.27
CA PRO A 3 5.53 -16.30 -9.34
C PRO A 3 4.05 -16.54 -9.05
N LYS A 4 3.29 -17.03 -10.03
CA LYS A 4 1.86 -17.39 -9.87
C LYS A 4 1.60 -18.59 -8.94
N ASP A 5 2.60 -19.43 -8.70
CA ASP A 5 2.49 -20.63 -7.87
C ASP A 5 2.96 -20.36 -6.43
N MET A 6 3.41 -19.14 -6.12
CA MET A 6 3.86 -18.77 -4.78
C MET A 6 2.66 -18.48 -3.87
N ALA A 7 2.55 -19.24 -2.78
CA ALA A 7 1.64 -18.94 -1.69
C ALA A 7 2.25 -17.85 -0.80
N TYR A 8 1.97 -16.60 -1.13
CA TYR A 8 2.36 -15.48 -0.26
C TYR A 8 1.44 -15.43 0.97
N PRO A 9 1.98 -15.35 2.19
CA PRO A 9 1.16 -15.13 3.39
C PRO A 9 0.53 -13.73 3.33
N ASP A 10 -0.47 -13.48 4.17
CA ASP A 10 -0.92 -12.11 4.42
C ASP A 10 0.28 -11.28 4.93
N PRO A 11 0.69 -10.21 4.20
CA PRO A 11 1.85 -9.42 4.59
C PRO A 11 1.64 -8.57 5.85
N GLY A 12 0.41 -8.44 6.35
CA GLY A 12 0.10 -7.63 7.53
C GLY A 12 0.36 -6.14 7.31
N LEU A 13 0.00 -5.63 6.13
CA LEU A 13 0.22 -4.23 5.75
C LEU A 13 -0.50 -3.26 6.71
N ARG A 14 0.23 -2.23 7.14
CA ARG A 14 -0.30 -1.13 7.96
C ARG A 14 0.01 0.20 7.30
N ALA A 15 -0.92 1.14 7.40
CA ALA A 15 -0.78 2.50 6.88
C ALA A 15 -0.86 3.51 8.02
N THR A 16 0.15 4.39 8.10
CA THR A 16 0.19 5.51 9.06
C THR A 16 0.28 6.81 8.29
N TRP A 17 -0.67 7.71 8.50
CA TRP A 17 -0.77 8.97 7.75
C TRP A 17 -0.12 10.15 8.47
N HIS A 18 0.59 10.97 7.69
CA HIS A 18 1.15 12.25 8.10
C HIS A 18 0.84 13.31 7.04
N GLY A 19 -0.26 14.03 7.24
CA GLY A 19 -0.76 14.97 6.24
C GLY A 19 -1.10 14.26 4.93
N ARG A 20 -0.36 14.54 3.86
CA ARG A 20 -0.54 13.92 2.53
C ARG A 20 0.46 12.80 2.23
N ALA A 21 1.28 12.43 3.20
CA ALA A 21 2.16 11.28 3.10
C ALA A 21 1.60 10.11 3.90
N VAL A 22 1.80 8.90 3.41
CA VAL A 22 1.45 7.65 4.10
C VAL A 22 2.68 6.76 4.20
N THR A 23 3.00 6.34 5.41
CA THR A 23 4.02 5.32 5.68
C THR A 23 3.35 3.97 5.70
N ILE A 24 3.82 3.05 4.85
CA ILE A 24 3.31 1.69 4.74
C ILE A 24 4.37 0.75 5.28
N THR A 25 3.96 -0.11 6.22
CA THR A 25 4.83 -1.11 6.86
C THR A 25 4.28 -2.50 6.62
N ALA A 26 5.16 -3.49 6.40
CA ALA A 26 4.78 -4.90 6.29
C ALA A 26 5.38 -5.73 7.42
N THR A 27 4.66 -6.74 7.90
CA THR A 27 5.16 -7.72 8.89
C THR A 27 5.73 -8.99 8.24
N ALA A 28 5.36 -9.27 7.00
CA ALA A 28 5.95 -10.31 6.16
C ALA A 28 6.25 -9.74 4.75
N LEU A 29 6.83 -10.56 3.86
CA LEU A 29 7.10 -10.12 2.48
C LEU A 29 5.80 -9.70 1.79
N ALA A 30 5.72 -8.43 1.43
CA ALA A 30 4.64 -7.88 0.61
C ALA A 30 5.17 -7.66 -0.80
N ARG A 31 4.53 -8.28 -1.79
CA ARG A 31 4.91 -8.15 -3.21
C ARG A 31 3.96 -7.21 -3.92
N ALA A 32 4.49 -6.33 -4.77
CA ALA A 32 3.70 -5.40 -5.58
C ALA A 32 2.58 -4.70 -4.75
N VAL A 33 2.99 -4.04 -3.66
CA VAL A 33 2.12 -3.26 -2.80
C VAL A 33 1.48 -2.14 -3.61
N MET A 34 0.16 -2.13 -3.66
CA MET A 34 -0.62 -1.14 -4.40
C MET A 34 -1.44 -0.27 -3.45
N LEU A 35 -1.46 1.03 -3.71
CA LEU A 35 -2.30 2.01 -3.02
C LEU A 35 -3.50 2.37 -3.91
N ASP A 36 -4.70 1.93 -3.52
CA ASP A 36 -5.93 2.27 -4.23
C ASP A 36 -6.76 3.28 -3.44
N PHE A 37 -7.26 4.29 -4.14
CA PHE A 37 -8.14 5.34 -3.58
C PHE A 37 -9.56 5.30 -4.18
N GLY A 38 -9.89 4.27 -4.97
CA GLY A 38 -11.18 4.08 -5.60
C GLY A 38 -11.52 5.24 -6.54
N ALA A 39 -12.68 5.87 -6.32
CA ALA A 39 -13.12 7.02 -7.12
C ALA A 39 -12.44 8.35 -6.72
N VAL A 40 -11.64 8.37 -5.65
CA VAL A 40 -10.93 9.59 -5.23
C VAL A 40 -9.72 9.79 -6.12
N GLY A 41 -9.69 10.90 -6.86
CA GLY A 41 -8.54 11.28 -7.68
C GLY A 41 -7.30 11.53 -6.81
N ALA A 42 -6.39 10.56 -6.79
CA ALA A 42 -5.14 10.60 -6.03
C ALA A 42 -4.01 10.00 -6.86
N GLN A 43 -2.80 10.54 -6.69
CA GLN A 43 -1.59 10.12 -7.40
C GLN A 43 -0.48 9.88 -6.37
N PRO A 44 -0.25 8.62 -5.97
CA PRO A 44 0.90 8.24 -5.17
C PRO A 44 2.22 8.52 -5.90
N SER A 45 3.25 8.93 -5.18
CA SER A 45 4.59 9.13 -5.74
C SER A 45 5.30 7.83 -6.11
N ASP A 46 4.80 6.70 -5.60
CA ASP A 46 5.32 5.36 -5.83
C ASP A 46 4.19 4.34 -5.63
N ASP A 47 4.17 3.28 -6.42
CA ASP A 47 3.14 2.25 -6.41
C ASP A 47 3.69 0.94 -6.99
N GLY A 48 3.17 -0.20 -6.55
CA GLY A 48 3.61 -1.52 -7.03
C GLY A 48 4.98 -1.98 -6.53
N PHE A 49 5.44 -1.47 -5.38
CA PHE A 49 6.73 -1.81 -4.80
C PHE A 49 6.69 -3.05 -3.88
N ASP A 50 7.84 -3.66 -3.63
CA ASP A 50 7.96 -4.73 -2.63
C ASP A 50 8.34 -4.14 -1.26
N LEU A 51 7.89 -4.78 -0.18
CA LEU A 51 8.35 -4.54 1.19
C LEU A 51 8.83 -5.85 1.82
N LEU A 52 10.02 -5.83 2.40
CA LEU A 52 10.53 -6.92 3.24
C LEU A 52 9.87 -6.91 4.64
N PRO A 53 9.95 -8.02 5.41
CA PRO A 53 9.46 -8.06 6.77
C PRO A 53 10.07 -6.95 7.65
N GLY A 54 9.22 -6.11 8.25
CA GLY A 54 9.62 -4.97 9.08
C GLY A 54 9.99 -3.71 8.29
N GLU A 55 10.08 -3.78 6.96
CA GLU A 55 10.38 -2.63 6.12
C GLU A 55 9.20 -1.66 6.08
N SER A 56 9.52 -0.38 5.99
CA SER A 56 8.55 0.69 5.78
C SER A 56 8.93 1.55 4.59
N ARG A 57 7.92 2.00 3.84
CA ARG A 57 8.09 3.00 2.77
C ARG A 57 7.10 4.14 2.96
N THR A 58 7.59 5.37 2.83
CA THR A 58 6.76 6.57 2.85
C THR A 58 6.44 7.01 1.44
N VAL A 59 5.16 7.15 1.13
CA VAL A 59 4.65 7.56 -0.19
C VAL A 59 3.90 8.88 -0.05
N SER A 60 4.25 9.87 -0.87
CA SER A 60 3.52 11.14 -0.93
C SER A 60 2.34 11.02 -1.88
N VAL A 61 1.19 11.62 -1.55
CA VAL A 61 -0.04 11.50 -2.35
C VAL A 61 -0.51 12.88 -2.83
N ALA A 62 -0.33 13.14 -4.12
CA ALA A 62 -0.87 14.32 -4.77
C ALA A 62 -2.37 14.14 -5.02
N SER A 63 -3.20 15.08 -4.59
CA SER A 63 -4.66 15.06 -4.79
C SER A 63 -5.27 16.43 -4.47
N ALA A 64 -6.48 16.70 -4.96
CA ALA A 64 -7.29 17.82 -4.51
C ALA A 64 -8.11 17.48 -3.24
N ALA A 65 -8.26 16.20 -2.92
CA ALA A 65 -8.99 15.75 -1.73
C ALA A 65 -8.25 16.13 -0.43
N SER A 66 -9.02 16.22 0.67
CA SER A 66 -8.44 16.45 1.99
C SER A 66 -7.70 15.20 2.50
N PRO A 67 -6.72 15.35 3.41
CA PRO A 67 -6.05 14.22 4.05
C PRO A 67 -7.00 13.18 4.66
N ALA A 68 -8.09 13.64 5.29
CA ALA A 68 -9.07 12.74 5.90
C ALA A 68 -9.84 11.90 4.87
N VAL A 69 -10.14 12.46 3.69
CA VAL A 69 -10.77 11.72 2.59
C VAL A 69 -9.79 10.69 2.02
N LEU A 70 -8.53 11.07 1.81
CA LEU A 70 -7.48 10.15 1.34
C LEU A 70 -7.31 8.97 2.30
N ALA A 71 -7.20 9.24 3.60
CA ALA A 71 -7.03 8.19 4.60
C ALA A 71 -8.20 7.21 4.66
N ARG A 72 -9.44 7.69 4.48
CA ARG A 72 -10.64 6.84 4.43
C ARG A 72 -10.77 6.04 3.14
N ALA A 73 -10.30 6.59 2.03
CA ALA A 73 -10.40 5.96 0.71
C ALA A 73 -9.31 4.90 0.47
N LEU A 74 -8.17 5.00 1.16
CA LEU A 74 -7.04 4.10 0.96
C LEU A 74 -7.41 2.64 1.22
N THR A 75 -7.20 1.82 0.21
CA THR A 75 -7.14 0.36 0.31
C THR A 75 -5.75 -0.09 -0.13
N LEU A 76 -5.06 -0.82 0.75
CA LEU A 76 -3.80 -1.46 0.42
C LEU A 76 -4.04 -2.86 -0.15
N ARG A 77 -3.32 -3.21 -1.20
CA ARG A 77 -3.30 -4.55 -1.82
C ARG A 77 -1.88 -5.02 -2.02
N SER A 78 -1.69 -6.33 -2.13
CA SER A 78 -0.42 -6.93 -2.55
C SER A 78 -0.69 -8.18 -3.39
N LEU A 79 0.31 -8.64 -4.14
CA LEU A 79 0.22 -9.88 -4.91
C LEU A 79 0.11 -11.09 -3.97
N GLY A 80 -0.89 -11.94 -4.23
CA GLY A 80 -1.10 -13.18 -3.48
C GLY A 80 -1.80 -13.02 -2.13
N SER A 81 -1.89 -11.80 -1.58
CA SER A 81 -2.76 -11.53 -0.43
C SER A 81 -4.22 -11.62 -0.88
N ARG A 82 -4.89 -12.75 -0.66
CA ARG A 82 -6.35 -12.79 -0.64
C ARG A 82 -6.79 -12.30 0.74
N ARG A 83 -7.73 -11.37 0.75
CA ARG A 83 -8.43 -10.94 1.97
C ARG A 83 -9.34 -12.05 2.48
#